data_AF-A0A2J8MZW3-F1
#
_entry.id   AF-A0A2J8MZW3-F1
#
_cell.length_a   1.000
_cell.length_b   1.000
_cell.length_c   1.000
_cell.angle_alpha   90.00
_cell.angle_beta   90.00
_cell.angle_gamma   90.00
#
_symmetry.space_group_name_H-M   'P 1'
#
loop_
_entity.id
_entity.type
_entity.pdbx_description
1 polymer ?
#
loop_
_entity_poly.entity_id
_entity_poly.type
_entity_poly.pdbx_seq_one_letter_code
_entity_poly.pdbx_strand_id
1 'polypeptide(L)'
;MVLDFVTPTPLGTRWGLGGTCVNVGCIPKKLMHQAALLGQALQDSRNYGWKVEETVKHDWDRMIEAVQNHIGSLNWGYRVALREKKVVYENAYGQFIGPHRIKATNNKGKEKIYSAERFLIATGERPRYLGIPGDKEYCISSDDLFSLPYCPGKTLVVGASYVALECAGFLAGIGLDVTVMVRSILLRGFDQDMANKIGEHMEEHGIKFIRQFVPIKVEQIEAGTPGRLRVVAQSTNSEEIIEGEYNTVLLAIGRDACTRKIGLETVGVKINEKTGKIPVTDEEQTNVPYIYAIGDILEDKVELTPVAIQAGRLLAQRLYAGSTVKCDYENVPTTVFTPLEYGACGLSEEKAVEKFGEENIEVYHSYFWPLEWTIPSRDNNKCYAKIICNTKDNERVVGFHVLGPNAGEVTQGFAAALKCGLTKKQLDSTIGIHPVCAEVFTTLSVTKRSGASILQAGC
;
A
#
# COMPACT_ATOMS: atom_id res chain seq x y z
N MET A 1 -4.48 -15.20 24.18
CA MET A 1 -3.18 -14.56 24.44
C MET A 1 -2.63 -14.06 23.11
N VAL A 2 -1.96 -12.91 23.10
CA VAL A 2 -1.28 -12.34 21.93
C VAL A 2 0.21 -12.22 22.25
N LEU A 3 1.04 -12.82 21.41
CA LEU A 3 2.49 -12.60 21.38
C LEU A 3 2.77 -11.65 20.22
N ASP A 4 3.43 -10.52 20.50
CA ASP A 4 3.88 -9.60 19.47
C ASP A 4 5.29 -9.10 19.81
N PHE A 5 6.15 -9.09 18.80
CA PHE A 5 7.53 -8.65 18.94
C PHE A 5 8.05 -8.10 17.62
N VAL A 6 8.57 -6.89 17.70
CA VAL A 6 9.19 -6.21 16.55
C VAL A 6 10.69 -6.45 16.60
N THR A 7 11.18 -7.34 15.73
CA THR A 7 12.62 -7.46 15.47
C THR A 7 13.12 -6.14 14.87
N PRO A 8 14.22 -5.55 15.36
CA PRO A 8 14.70 -4.28 14.82
C PRO A 8 15.02 -4.35 13.31
N THR A 9 14.98 -3.21 12.63
CA THR A 9 15.55 -3.06 11.28
C THR A 9 17.08 -3.22 11.33
N PRO A 10 17.78 -3.34 10.19
CA PRO A 10 19.24 -3.36 10.17
C PRO A 10 19.89 -2.14 10.85
N LEU A 11 19.21 -0.98 10.82
CA LEU A 11 19.65 0.27 11.46
C LEU A 11 19.17 0.41 12.91
N GLY A 12 18.46 -0.59 13.44
CA GLY A 12 18.02 -0.65 14.84
C GLY A 12 16.64 -0.05 15.11
N THR A 13 15.91 0.43 14.09
CA THR A 13 14.56 0.98 14.26
C THR A 13 13.60 -0.08 14.80
N ARG A 14 12.77 0.31 15.76
CA ARG A 14 11.73 -0.54 16.38
C ARG A 14 10.53 0.31 16.79
N TRP A 15 9.36 -0.32 16.83
CA TRP A 15 8.09 0.30 17.25
C TRP A 15 7.30 -0.56 18.24
N GLY A 16 6.10 -0.09 18.59
CA GLY A 16 5.19 -0.70 19.57
C GLY A 16 4.15 -1.67 18.98
N LEU A 17 3.20 -2.08 19.82
CA LEU A 17 2.11 -2.99 19.46
C LEU A 17 1.17 -2.35 18.42
N GLY A 18 0.78 -3.11 17.39
CA GLY A 18 -0.22 -2.69 16.40
C GLY A 18 0.10 -3.18 14.98
N GLY A 19 1.30 -3.75 14.78
CA GLY A 19 1.73 -4.29 13.50
C GLY A 19 2.18 -3.21 12.51
N THR A 20 2.42 -3.63 11.27
CA THR A 20 2.96 -2.79 10.19
C THR A 20 2.06 -1.59 9.89
N CYS A 21 0.76 -1.81 9.66
CA CYS A 21 -0.12 -0.72 9.22
C CYS A 21 -0.18 0.46 10.19
N VAL A 22 -0.17 0.18 11.49
CA VAL A 22 -0.23 1.20 12.56
C VAL A 22 1.08 1.97 12.65
N ASN A 23 2.22 1.29 12.60
CA ASN A 23 3.50 1.90 12.96
C ASN A 23 4.35 2.34 11.77
N VAL A 24 4.34 1.57 10.68
CA VAL A 24 5.26 1.73 9.54
C VAL A 24 4.60 1.42 8.19
N GLY A 25 3.30 1.73 8.09
CA GLY A 25 2.48 1.40 6.94
C GLY A 25 1.37 2.41 6.75
N CYS A 26 0.12 1.95 6.63
CA CYS A 26 -1.02 2.76 6.20
C CYS A 26 -1.18 4.08 6.97
N ILE A 27 -1.07 4.05 8.31
CA ILE A 27 -1.31 5.21 9.17
C ILE A 27 -0.27 6.32 8.92
N PRO A 28 1.04 6.12 9.19
CA PRO A 28 2.02 7.18 8.96
C PRO A 28 2.11 7.57 7.48
N LYS A 29 1.99 6.61 6.56
CA LYS A 29 1.99 6.91 5.13
C LYS A 29 0.85 7.85 4.74
N LYS A 30 -0.38 7.60 5.20
CA LYS A 30 -1.52 8.48 4.86
C LYS A 30 -1.40 9.84 5.55
N LEU A 31 -0.83 9.91 6.75
CA LEU A 31 -0.57 11.19 7.44
C LEU A 31 0.49 12.03 6.71
N MET A 32 1.57 11.42 6.21
CA MET A 32 2.58 12.11 5.39
C MET A 32 2.04 12.50 4.01
N HIS A 33 1.22 11.64 3.40
CA HIS A 33 0.46 11.99 2.20
C HIS A 33 -0.44 13.20 2.44
N GLN A 34 -1.14 13.26 3.57
CA GLN A 34 -1.94 14.43 3.93
C GLN A 34 -1.08 15.68 4.11
N ALA A 35 0.14 15.58 4.65
CA ALA A 35 1.06 16.72 4.73
C ALA A 35 1.44 17.26 3.34
N ALA A 36 1.67 16.37 2.37
CA ALA A 36 1.88 16.75 0.98
C ALA A 36 0.62 17.41 0.35
N LEU A 37 -0.57 16.84 0.57
CA LEU A 37 -1.83 17.44 0.11
C LEU A 37 -2.08 18.82 0.73
N LEU A 38 -1.70 19.03 1.99
CA LEU A 38 -1.79 20.34 2.64
C LEU A 38 -0.82 21.36 2.02
N GLY A 39 0.36 20.92 1.55
CA GLY A 39 1.26 21.74 0.75
C GLY A 39 0.57 22.30 -0.51
N GLN A 40 -0.11 21.43 -1.26
CA GLN A 40 -0.92 21.85 -2.42
C GLN A 40 -2.08 22.76 -2.00
N ALA A 41 -2.77 22.45 -0.90
CA ALA A 41 -3.89 23.25 -0.40
C ALA A 41 -3.46 24.69 -0.04
N LEU A 42 -2.25 24.89 0.49
CA LEU A 42 -1.71 26.23 0.74
C LEU A 42 -1.55 27.03 -0.56
N GLN A 43 -1.06 26.40 -1.63
CA GLN A 43 -0.94 27.02 -2.94
C GLN A 43 -2.32 27.36 -3.52
N ASP A 44 -3.23 26.40 -3.51
CA ASP A 44 -4.60 26.56 -4.03
C ASP A 44 -5.35 27.68 -3.30
N SER A 45 -5.17 27.80 -1.97
CA SER A 45 -5.88 28.78 -1.13
C SER A 45 -5.71 30.23 -1.57
N ARG A 46 -4.60 30.57 -2.22
CA ARG A 46 -4.33 31.94 -2.72
C ARG A 46 -5.35 32.38 -3.76
N ASN A 47 -5.67 31.51 -4.71
CA ASN A 47 -6.66 31.79 -5.75
C ASN A 47 -8.09 31.87 -5.21
N TYR A 48 -8.34 31.26 -4.04
CA TYR A 48 -9.59 31.37 -3.30
C TYR A 48 -9.67 32.63 -2.40
N GLY A 49 -8.63 33.49 -2.40
CA GLY A 49 -8.63 34.77 -1.68
C GLY A 49 -7.87 34.78 -0.34
N TRP A 50 -7.22 33.68 0.05
CA TRP A 50 -6.39 33.65 1.24
C TRP A 50 -5.01 34.27 0.99
N LYS A 51 -4.61 35.21 1.86
CA LYS A 51 -3.32 35.91 1.74
C LYS A 51 -2.19 35.11 2.39
N VAL A 52 -1.81 33.99 1.78
CA VAL A 52 -0.68 33.15 2.19
C VAL A 52 0.59 33.61 1.45
N GLU A 53 1.74 33.53 2.10
CA GLU A 53 3.04 33.81 1.46
C GLU A 53 3.29 32.88 0.27
N GLU A 54 4.10 33.32 -0.70
CA GLU A 54 4.38 32.56 -1.93
C GLU A 54 5.04 31.20 -1.63
N THR A 55 5.99 31.18 -0.70
CA THR A 55 6.75 30.00 -0.30
C THR A 55 6.63 29.76 1.19
N VAL A 56 5.96 28.69 1.57
CA VAL A 56 5.90 28.21 2.96
C VAL A 56 6.85 27.04 3.10
N LYS A 57 7.72 27.07 4.12
CA LYS A 57 8.65 25.96 4.41
C LYS A 57 7.94 24.84 5.15
N HIS A 58 8.27 23.60 4.80
CA HIS A 58 7.88 22.41 5.54
C HIS A 58 8.96 22.04 6.56
N ASP A 59 8.53 21.55 7.73
CA ASP A 59 9.40 21.09 8.81
C ASP A 59 9.20 19.58 9.00
N TRP A 60 10.25 18.81 8.65
CA TRP A 60 10.23 17.35 8.74
C TRP A 60 10.08 16.87 10.18
N ASP A 61 10.85 17.42 11.11
CA ASP A 61 10.90 16.93 12.48
C ASP A 61 9.56 17.16 13.18
N ARG A 62 8.92 18.32 12.94
CA ARG A 62 7.56 18.59 13.45
C ARG A 62 6.52 17.62 12.89
N MET A 63 6.64 17.25 11.60
CA MET A 63 5.76 16.25 11.00
C MET A 63 5.97 14.87 11.64
N ILE A 64 7.23 14.42 11.77
CA ILE A 64 7.57 13.14 12.40
C ILE A 64 7.08 13.10 13.85
N GLU A 65 7.28 14.17 14.62
CA GLU A 65 6.82 14.26 16.00
C GLU A 65 5.30 14.06 16.09
N ALA A 66 4.52 14.78 15.27
CA ALA A 66 3.06 14.65 15.26
C ALA A 66 2.60 13.25 14.87
N VAL A 67 3.22 12.66 13.84
CA VAL A 67 2.92 11.30 13.36
C VAL A 67 3.25 10.27 14.45
N GLN A 68 4.43 10.34 15.06
CA GLN A 68 4.86 9.42 16.10
C GLN A 68 4.03 9.55 17.39
N ASN A 69 3.59 10.76 17.73
CA ASN A 69 2.66 10.98 18.84
C ASN A 69 1.32 10.27 18.61
N HIS A 70 0.77 10.37 17.40
CA HIS A 70 -0.45 9.64 17.03
C HIS A 70 -0.23 8.12 17.11
N ILE A 71 0.87 7.61 16.54
CA ILE A 71 1.23 6.18 16.64
C ILE A 71 1.36 5.75 18.10
N GLY A 72 1.99 6.56 18.96
CA GLY A 72 2.08 6.32 20.40
C GLY A 72 0.71 6.15 21.06
N SER A 73 -0.25 7.00 20.69
CA SER A 73 -1.64 6.89 21.17
C SER A 73 -2.32 5.58 20.73
N LEU A 74 -2.11 5.15 19.49
CA LEU A 74 -2.67 3.90 18.97
C LEU A 74 -2.05 2.69 19.67
N ASN A 75 -0.73 2.68 19.80
CA ASN A 75 0.02 1.65 20.52
C ASN A 75 -0.50 1.48 21.96
N TRP A 76 -0.80 2.58 22.65
CA TRP A 76 -1.43 2.56 23.96
C TRP A 76 -2.87 2.04 23.91
N GLY A 77 -3.69 2.54 22.99
CA GLY A 77 -5.08 2.12 22.79
C GLY A 77 -5.22 0.61 22.61
N TYR A 78 -4.36 -0.02 21.78
CA TYR A 78 -4.37 -1.48 21.59
C TYR A 78 -4.05 -2.24 22.88
N ARG A 79 -3.06 -1.78 23.67
CA ARG A 79 -2.75 -2.41 24.97
C ARG A 79 -3.92 -2.31 25.96
N VAL A 80 -4.59 -1.15 25.99
CA VAL A 80 -5.78 -0.94 26.82
C VAL A 80 -6.92 -1.86 26.39
N ALA A 81 -7.23 -1.91 25.09
CA ALA A 81 -8.32 -2.75 24.56
C ALA A 81 -8.09 -4.25 24.83
N LEU A 82 -6.85 -4.75 24.68
CA LEU A 82 -6.52 -6.13 25.02
C LEU A 82 -6.77 -6.42 26.51
N ARG A 83 -6.34 -5.51 27.40
CA ARG A 83 -6.56 -5.64 28.84
C ARG A 83 -8.05 -5.62 29.21
N GLU A 84 -8.84 -4.73 28.63
CA GLU A 84 -10.29 -4.65 28.85
C GLU A 84 -11.02 -5.93 28.44
N LYS A 85 -10.58 -6.55 27.34
CA LYS A 85 -11.09 -7.85 26.88
C LYS A 85 -10.43 -9.05 27.58
N LYS A 86 -9.63 -8.81 28.62
CA LYS A 86 -8.89 -9.82 29.40
C LYS A 86 -7.99 -10.71 28.52
N VAL A 87 -7.51 -10.19 27.40
CA VAL A 87 -6.55 -10.86 26.52
C VAL A 87 -5.15 -10.60 27.06
N VAL A 88 -4.45 -11.66 27.46
CA VAL A 88 -3.05 -11.59 27.85
C VAL A 88 -2.22 -11.11 26.66
N TYR A 89 -1.45 -10.05 26.86
CA TYR A 89 -0.45 -9.52 25.91
C TYR A 89 0.96 -9.76 26.47
N GLU A 90 1.82 -10.37 25.66
CA GLU A 90 3.23 -10.56 25.99
C GLU A 90 4.10 -10.00 24.85
N ASN A 91 5.00 -9.08 25.19
CA ASN A 91 5.98 -8.52 24.24
C ASN A 91 7.18 -9.48 24.11
N ALA A 92 6.96 -10.57 23.39
CA ALA A 92 7.91 -11.65 23.23
C ALA A 92 7.77 -12.32 21.86
N TYR A 93 8.90 -12.73 21.29
CA TYR A 93 8.95 -13.41 20.00
C TYR A 93 8.51 -14.86 20.17
N GLY A 94 7.42 -15.25 19.51
CA GLY A 94 6.87 -16.60 19.56
C GLY A 94 7.49 -17.53 18.51
N GLN A 95 7.93 -18.71 18.94
CA GLN A 95 8.47 -19.77 18.10
C GLN A 95 7.92 -21.11 18.56
N PHE A 96 7.29 -21.87 17.67
CA PHE A 96 6.84 -23.23 17.95
C PHE A 96 8.01 -24.15 18.32
N ILE A 97 7.75 -25.07 19.25
CA ILE A 97 8.75 -26.06 19.71
C ILE A 97 8.22 -27.49 19.71
N GLY A 98 7.00 -27.69 19.21
CA GLY A 98 6.31 -28.98 19.18
C GLY A 98 4.80 -28.84 19.26
N PRO A 99 4.07 -29.98 19.21
CA PRO A 99 2.62 -29.98 19.19
C PRO A 99 2.01 -29.19 20.35
N HIS A 100 1.11 -28.26 20.03
CA HIS A 100 0.43 -27.38 20.99
C HIS A 100 1.36 -26.54 21.90
N ARG A 101 2.63 -26.35 21.56
CA ARG A 101 3.61 -25.67 22.42
C ARG A 101 4.37 -24.58 21.68
N ILE A 102 4.46 -23.41 22.31
CA ILE A 102 5.20 -22.26 21.78
C ILE A 102 6.16 -21.73 22.85
N LYS A 103 7.38 -21.41 22.43
CA LYS A 103 8.38 -20.70 23.21
C LYS A 103 8.26 -19.21 22.91
N ALA A 104 8.21 -18.38 23.93
CA ALA A 104 8.20 -16.93 23.82
C ALA A 104 9.49 -16.36 24.42
N THR A 105 10.27 -15.64 23.62
CA THR A 105 11.54 -15.02 24.05
C THR A 105 11.38 -13.51 24.12
N ASN A 106 11.55 -12.92 25.30
CA ASN A 106 11.41 -11.47 25.48
C ASN A 106 12.68 -10.68 25.07
N ASN A 107 12.64 -9.36 25.20
CA ASN A 107 13.76 -8.47 24.86
C ASN A 107 15.06 -8.70 25.67
N LYS A 108 15.02 -9.41 26.80
CA LYS A 108 16.18 -9.78 27.62
C LYS A 108 16.66 -11.22 27.35
N GLY A 109 16.11 -11.89 26.34
CA GLY A 109 16.42 -13.28 26.04
C GLY A 109 15.81 -14.29 27.02
N LYS A 110 14.92 -13.85 27.93
CA LYS A 110 14.23 -14.78 28.84
C LYS A 110 13.16 -15.54 28.08
N GLU A 111 13.24 -16.87 28.15
CA GLU A 111 12.32 -17.77 27.50
C GLU A 111 11.20 -18.21 28.46
N LYS A 112 10.00 -18.37 27.92
CA LYS A 112 8.86 -18.98 28.62
C LYS A 112 8.08 -19.84 27.64
N ILE A 113 7.65 -21.02 28.10
CA ILE A 113 6.87 -21.94 27.28
C ILE A 113 5.41 -21.81 27.63
N TYR A 114 4.57 -21.80 26.60
CA TYR A 114 3.12 -21.79 26.68
C TYR A 114 2.54 -22.96 25.89
N SER A 115 1.35 -23.40 26.27
CA SER A 115 0.55 -24.33 25.47
C SER A 115 -0.84 -23.75 25.18
N ALA A 116 -1.42 -24.12 24.04
CA ALA A 116 -2.77 -23.70 23.65
C ALA A 116 -3.47 -24.78 22.84
N GLU A 117 -4.81 -24.82 22.94
CA GLU A 117 -5.64 -25.72 22.11
C GLU A 117 -5.55 -25.36 20.63
N ARG A 118 -5.57 -24.06 20.29
CA ARG A 118 -5.45 -23.55 18.92
C ARG A 118 -4.40 -22.45 18.84
N PHE A 119 -3.81 -22.31 17.65
CA PHE A 119 -2.86 -21.24 17.31
C PHE A 119 -3.31 -20.49 16.07
N LEU A 120 -2.97 -19.21 16.03
CA LEU A 120 -3.17 -18.32 14.89
C LEU A 120 -1.84 -17.66 14.54
N ILE A 121 -1.35 -17.90 13.33
CA ILE A 121 -0.15 -17.27 12.79
C ILE A 121 -0.59 -15.96 12.11
N ALA A 122 -0.08 -14.83 12.59
CA ALA A 122 -0.40 -13.50 12.06
C ALA A 122 0.84 -12.59 12.09
N THR A 123 1.98 -13.14 11.66
CA THR A 123 3.31 -12.51 11.82
C THR A 123 3.62 -11.45 10.77
N GLY A 124 2.80 -11.33 9.72
CA GLY A 124 2.97 -10.37 8.65
C GLY A 124 4.29 -10.55 7.89
N GLU A 125 4.82 -9.44 7.37
CA GLU A 125 6.02 -9.40 6.54
C GLU A 125 6.96 -8.29 6.96
N ARG A 126 8.16 -8.26 6.37
CA ARG A 126 9.16 -7.18 6.55
C ARG A 126 9.78 -6.76 5.21
N PRO A 127 10.31 -5.53 5.07
CA PRO A 127 10.92 -5.06 3.83
C PRO A 127 12.08 -5.96 3.36
N ARG A 128 12.13 -6.19 2.05
CA ARG A 128 13.21 -6.92 1.37
C ARG A 128 14.37 -5.97 1.02
N TYR A 129 15.59 -6.48 1.11
CA TYR A 129 16.83 -5.82 0.66
C TYR A 129 17.36 -6.48 -0.63
N LEU A 130 18.24 -5.79 -1.37
CA LEU A 130 18.73 -6.25 -2.67
C LEU A 130 19.79 -7.36 -2.55
N GLY A 131 20.49 -7.44 -1.42
CA GLY A 131 21.64 -8.32 -1.25
C GLY A 131 22.90 -7.77 -1.93
N ILE A 132 23.01 -6.44 -2.05
CA ILE A 132 24.16 -5.75 -2.65
C ILE A 132 25.02 -5.10 -1.57
N PRO A 133 26.31 -4.81 -1.84
CA PRO A 133 27.15 -4.10 -0.88
C PRO A 133 26.56 -2.75 -0.46
N GLY A 134 26.44 -2.54 0.85
CA GLY A 134 26.02 -1.28 1.47
C GLY A 134 24.50 -1.11 1.62
N ASP A 135 23.67 -2.05 1.17
CA ASP A 135 22.22 -1.84 1.19
C ASP A 135 21.62 -1.84 2.60
N LYS A 136 22.08 -2.70 3.50
CA LYS A 136 21.61 -2.75 4.89
C LYS A 136 22.28 -1.73 5.79
N GLU A 137 23.51 -1.33 5.44
CA GLU A 137 24.32 -0.41 6.22
C GLU A 137 23.92 1.05 5.98
N TYR A 138 23.52 1.39 4.74
CA TYR A 138 23.33 2.78 4.34
C TYR A 138 21.92 3.11 3.85
N CYS A 139 21.16 2.13 3.34
CA CYS A 139 19.79 2.38 2.88
C CYS A 139 18.78 2.20 4.00
N ILE A 140 17.69 2.94 3.88
CA ILE A 140 16.51 2.80 4.72
C ILE A 140 15.42 2.01 4.01
N SER A 141 14.46 1.50 4.78
CA SER A 141 13.21 0.97 4.26
C SER A 141 12.02 1.81 4.74
N SER A 142 10.80 1.43 4.34
CA SER A 142 9.58 2.00 4.92
C SER A 142 9.54 1.86 6.45
N ASP A 143 10.16 0.82 7.01
CA ASP A 143 10.21 0.60 8.45
C ASP A 143 11.00 1.69 9.21
N ASP A 144 11.89 2.40 8.53
CA ASP A 144 12.75 3.44 9.12
C ASP A 144 12.24 4.85 8.78
N LEU A 145 11.70 5.04 7.58
CA LEU A 145 11.30 6.35 7.03
C LEU A 145 10.33 7.11 7.94
N PHE A 146 9.33 6.41 8.50
CA PHE A 146 8.24 7.05 9.24
C PHE A 146 8.64 7.56 10.63
N SER A 147 9.85 7.20 11.09
CA SER A 147 10.44 7.70 12.33
C SER A 147 11.86 8.22 12.11
N LEU A 148 12.18 8.65 10.88
CA LEU A 148 13.52 9.11 10.53
C LEU A 148 13.86 10.40 11.31
N PRO A 149 14.97 10.45 12.07
CA PRO A 149 15.25 11.53 13.01
C PRO A 149 15.82 12.81 12.34
N TYR A 150 15.81 12.85 11.01
CA TYR A 150 16.27 13.98 10.20
C TYR A 150 15.54 13.98 8.86
N CYS A 151 15.47 15.14 8.22
CA CYS A 151 14.91 15.26 6.87
C CYS A 151 15.70 14.42 5.86
N PRO A 152 15.05 13.57 5.03
CA PRO A 152 15.74 12.70 4.07
C PRO A 152 16.64 13.43 3.06
N GLY A 153 16.38 14.71 2.77
CA GLY A 153 17.07 15.47 1.75
C GLY A 153 16.83 14.90 0.35
N LYS A 154 17.82 15.01 -0.54
CA LYS A 154 17.75 14.43 -1.89
C LYS A 154 17.62 12.90 -1.81
N THR A 155 16.53 12.35 -2.29
CA THR A 155 16.15 10.95 -2.02
C THR A 155 16.03 10.12 -3.30
N LEU A 156 16.71 8.97 -3.33
CA LEU A 156 16.46 7.91 -4.31
C LEU A 156 15.50 6.88 -3.71
N VAL A 157 14.36 6.66 -4.36
CA VAL A 157 13.47 5.53 -4.06
C VAL A 157 13.73 4.42 -5.08
N VAL A 158 14.13 3.25 -4.61
CA VAL A 158 14.37 2.07 -5.44
C VAL A 158 13.17 1.15 -5.32
N GLY A 159 12.45 0.98 -6.41
CA GLY A 159 11.22 0.18 -6.45
C GLY A 159 10.10 0.89 -7.21
N ALA A 160 9.08 0.12 -7.54
CA ALA A 160 7.91 0.58 -8.30
C ALA A 160 6.59 -0.01 -7.78
N SER A 161 6.61 -0.46 -6.52
CA SER A 161 5.43 -0.90 -5.78
C SER A 161 4.59 0.32 -5.35
N TYR A 162 3.39 0.09 -4.82
CA TYR A 162 2.59 1.16 -4.24
C TYR A 162 3.37 1.88 -3.12
N VAL A 163 4.08 1.15 -2.24
CA VAL A 163 4.93 1.76 -1.18
C VAL A 163 5.96 2.72 -1.78
N ALA A 164 6.62 2.30 -2.87
CA ALA A 164 7.64 3.12 -3.53
C ALA A 164 7.04 4.43 -4.07
N LEU A 165 5.93 4.34 -4.81
CA LEU A 165 5.33 5.51 -5.45
C LEU A 165 4.63 6.44 -4.46
N GLU A 166 3.99 5.89 -3.43
CA GLU A 166 3.39 6.67 -2.34
C GLU A 166 4.46 7.45 -1.56
N CYS A 167 5.57 6.79 -1.19
CA CYS A 167 6.68 7.45 -0.50
C CYS A 167 7.34 8.51 -1.35
N ALA A 168 7.66 8.19 -2.61
CA ALA A 168 8.20 9.18 -3.54
C ALA A 168 7.26 10.39 -3.69
N GLY A 169 5.95 10.11 -3.80
CA GLY A 169 4.89 11.10 -3.91
C GLY A 169 4.89 12.10 -2.76
N PHE A 170 4.73 11.63 -1.53
CA PHE A 170 4.66 12.55 -0.40
C PHE A 170 5.99 13.24 -0.11
N LEU A 171 7.14 12.60 -0.37
CA LEU A 171 8.46 13.23 -0.20
C LEU A 171 8.64 14.41 -1.16
N ALA A 172 8.23 14.26 -2.42
CA ALA A 172 8.24 15.36 -3.37
C ALA A 172 7.21 16.44 -3.01
N GLY A 173 6.01 16.04 -2.57
CA GLY A 173 4.94 16.96 -2.19
C GLY A 173 5.25 17.84 -0.97
N ILE A 174 6.18 17.42 -0.10
CA ILE A 174 6.72 18.27 0.98
C ILE A 174 7.97 19.07 0.55
N GLY A 175 8.36 19.00 -0.73
CA GLY A 175 9.40 19.83 -1.35
C GLY A 175 10.78 19.20 -1.50
N LEU A 176 10.92 17.87 -1.37
CA LEU A 176 12.22 17.20 -1.54
C LEU A 176 12.54 16.89 -3.01
N ASP A 177 13.83 16.84 -3.33
CA ASP A 177 14.33 16.31 -4.60
C ASP A 177 14.23 14.78 -4.57
N VAL A 178 13.33 14.22 -5.39
CA VAL A 178 13.05 12.78 -5.42
C VAL A 178 13.30 12.19 -6.80
N THR A 179 13.98 11.05 -6.80
CA THR A 179 14.14 10.19 -7.98
C THR A 179 13.61 8.79 -7.67
N VAL A 180 12.88 8.16 -8.60
CA VAL A 180 12.42 6.77 -8.51
C VAL A 180 13.18 5.91 -9.53
N MET A 181 13.86 4.86 -9.05
CA MET A 181 14.52 3.88 -9.92
C MET A 181 13.65 2.63 -10.07
N VAL A 182 13.31 2.33 -11.33
CA VAL A 182 12.33 1.31 -11.71
C VAL A 182 13.02 0.20 -12.47
N ARG A 183 12.88 -1.05 -11.98
CA ARG A 183 13.42 -2.22 -12.67
C ARG A 183 12.72 -2.52 -14.00
N SER A 184 11.40 -2.41 -14.07
CA SER A 184 10.65 -2.71 -15.30
C SER A 184 9.40 -1.83 -15.46
N ILE A 185 8.31 -2.13 -14.76
CA ILE A 185 6.99 -1.50 -14.90
C ILE A 185 6.52 -0.99 -13.55
N LEU A 186 5.61 -0.01 -13.58
CA LEU A 186 4.98 0.53 -12.38
C LEU A 186 3.83 -0.37 -11.92
N LEU A 187 3.66 -0.50 -10.60
CA LEU A 187 2.50 -1.12 -9.97
C LEU A 187 2.12 -2.48 -10.60
N ARG A 188 3.10 -3.36 -10.78
CA ARG A 188 2.85 -4.71 -11.31
C ARG A 188 1.70 -5.37 -10.53
N GLY A 189 0.69 -5.85 -11.25
CA GLY A 189 -0.52 -6.45 -10.69
C GLY A 189 -1.73 -5.52 -10.66
N PHE A 190 -1.54 -4.22 -10.87
CA PHE A 190 -2.60 -3.25 -11.12
C PHE A 190 -2.78 -3.03 -12.63
N ASP A 191 -3.91 -2.44 -13.00
CA ASP A 191 -4.19 -1.96 -14.35
C ASP A 191 -3.07 -1.05 -14.88
N GLN A 192 -2.42 -1.46 -15.96
CA GLN A 192 -1.21 -0.80 -16.45
C GLN A 192 -1.47 0.56 -17.10
N ASP A 193 -2.65 0.81 -17.66
CA ASP A 193 -3.04 2.15 -18.15
C ASP A 193 -3.13 3.12 -16.97
N MET A 194 -3.77 2.69 -15.88
CA MET A 194 -3.83 3.49 -14.64
C MET A 194 -2.43 3.72 -14.04
N ALA A 195 -1.60 2.68 -13.99
CA ALA A 195 -0.23 2.78 -13.46
C ALA A 195 0.65 3.76 -14.25
N ASN A 196 0.52 3.79 -15.58
CA ASN A 196 1.25 4.73 -16.42
C ASN A 196 0.78 6.16 -16.20
N LYS A 197 -0.54 6.41 -16.12
CA LYS A 197 -1.09 7.75 -15.80
C LYS A 197 -0.62 8.28 -14.45
N ILE A 198 -0.51 7.41 -13.45
CA ILE A 198 0.09 7.75 -12.15
C ILE A 198 1.55 8.18 -12.33
N GLY A 199 2.34 7.39 -13.07
CA GLY A 199 3.75 7.69 -13.33
C GLY A 199 3.94 9.01 -14.10
N GLU A 200 3.14 9.25 -15.13
CA GLU A 200 3.13 10.49 -15.91
C GLU A 200 2.81 11.70 -15.02
N HIS A 201 1.74 11.62 -14.21
CA HIS A 201 1.41 12.69 -13.28
C HIS A 201 2.53 12.98 -12.28
N MET A 202 3.16 11.92 -11.73
CA MET A 202 4.29 12.07 -10.81
C MET A 202 5.48 12.78 -11.48
N GLU A 203 5.77 12.46 -12.73
CA GLU A 203 6.87 13.05 -13.50
C GLU A 203 6.61 14.53 -13.82
N GLU A 204 5.38 14.87 -14.22
CA GLU A 204 4.94 16.25 -14.44
C GLU A 204 5.05 17.12 -13.18
N HIS A 205 4.94 16.49 -12.00
CA HIS A 205 5.04 17.15 -10.69
C HIS A 205 6.42 17.00 -10.04
N GLY A 206 7.47 16.82 -10.85
CA GLY A 206 8.87 16.96 -10.45
C GLY A 206 9.55 15.69 -9.95
N ILE A 207 8.86 14.56 -9.89
CA ILE A 207 9.48 13.28 -9.53
C ILE A 207 10.22 12.71 -10.73
N LYS A 208 11.54 12.54 -10.62
CA LYS A 208 12.35 12.01 -11.71
C LYS A 208 12.26 10.49 -11.75
N PHE A 209 12.20 9.89 -12.93
CA PHE A 209 12.26 8.43 -13.08
C PHE A 209 13.52 7.97 -13.80
N ILE A 210 14.20 6.99 -13.21
CA ILE A 210 15.26 6.22 -13.86
C ILE A 210 14.66 4.85 -14.21
N ARG A 211 14.43 4.60 -15.50
CA ARG A 211 13.75 3.40 -16.00
C ARG A 211 14.77 2.32 -16.37
N GLN A 212 14.44 1.05 -16.10
CA GLN A 212 15.23 -0.12 -16.46
C GLN A 212 16.62 -0.18 -15.82
N PHE A 213 16.75 0.26 -14.56
CA PHE A 213 17.98 0.13 -13.79
C PHE A 213 17.73 -0.55 -12.44
N VAL A 214 18.77 -1.22 -11.93
CA VAL A 214 18.81 -1.81 -10.58
C VAL A 214 20.13 -1.43 -9.91
N PRO A 215 20.13 -0.96 -8.65
CA PRO A 215 21.37 -0.71 -7.92
C PRO A 215 22.20 -1.98 -7.76
N ILE A 216 23.51 -1.86 -7.95
CA ILE A 216 24.48 -2.95 -7.78
C ILE A 216 25.44 -2.71 -6.59
N LYS A 217 25.54 -1.46 -6.10
CA LYS A 217 26.22 -1.11 -4.85
C LYS A 217 25.77 0.27 -4.34
N VAL A 218 25.88 0.46 -3.02
CA VAL A 218 25.69 1.74 -2.34
C VAL A 218 26.91 2.01 -1.47
N GLU A 219 27.49 3.19 -1.61
CA GLU A 219 28.72 3.59 -0.92
C GLU A 219 28.49 4.89 -0.15
N GLN A 220 28.96 4.96 1.09
CA GLN A 220 28.95 6.20 1.85
C GLN A 220 30.09 7.11 1.37
N ILE A 221 29.74 8.30 0.88
CA ILE A 221 30.69 9.37 0.58
C ILE A 221 31.01 10.13 1.88
N GLU A 222 29.96 10.48 2.63
CA GLU A 222 30.04 11.28 3.84
C GLU A 222 28.95 10.85 4.83
N ALA A 223 29.32 10.58 6.08
CA ALA A 223 28.35 10.32 7.14
C ALA A 223 27.69 11.63 7.57
N GLY A 224 26.41 11.59 7.95
CA GLY A 224 25.68 12.78 8.39
C GLY A 224 24.19 12.52 8.59
N THR A 225 23.45 13.58 8.92
CA THR A 225 22.00 13.56 9.16
C THR A 225 21.30 14.65 8.32
N PRO A 226 21.05 14.41 7.02
CA PRO A 226 21.42 13.21 6.29
C PRO A 226 22.87 13.26 5.76
N GLY A 227 23.45 12.08 5.49
CA GLY A 227 24.77 11.96 4.89
C GLY A 227 24.75 12.16 3.38
N ARG A 228 25.79 11.67 2.70
CA ARG A 228 25.89 11.59 1.23
C ARG A 228 26.27 10.18 0.81
N LEU A 229 25.50 9.62 -0.10
CA LEU A 229 25.60 8.26 -0.60
C LEU A 229 25.78 8.28 -2.11
N ARG A 230 26.72 7.48 -2.62
CA ARG A 230 26.83 7.17 -4.05
C ARG A 230 26.08 5.88 -4.34
N VAL A 231 25.18 5.92 -5.31
CA VAL A 231 24.49 4.75 -5.83
C VAL A 231 25.03 4.45 -7.21
N VAL A 232 25.47 3.21 -7.43
CA VAL A 232 25.84 2.71 -8.75
C VAL A 232 24.79 1.69 -9.18
N ALA A 233 24.23 1.88 -10.37
CA ALA A 233 23.17 1.03 -10.90
C ALA A 233 23.52 0.55 -12.30
N GLN A 234 23.06 -0.67 -12.62
CA GLN A 234 23.24 -1.29 -13.93
C GLN A 234 21.89 -1.38 -14.64
N SER A 235 21.92 -1.19 -15.95
CA SER A 235 20.76 -1.39 -16.81
C SER A 235 20.27 -2.83 -16.77
N THR A 236 18.97 -3.05 -16.89
CA THR A 236 18.39 -4.40 -16.97
C THR A 236 18.46 -5.02 -18.37
N ASN A 237 18.86 -4.25 -19.38
CA ASN A 237 18.85 -4.66 -20.79
C ASN A 237 20.19 -4.44 -21.52
N SER A 238 21.20 -3.91 -20.82
CA SER A 238 22.54 -3.64 -21.37
C SER A 238 23.58 -3.66 -20.25
N GLU A 239 24.87 -3.55 -20.62
CA GLU A 239 25.98 -3.38 -19.67
C GLU A 239 26.18 -1.92 -19.24
N GLU A 240 25.22 -1.03 -19.55
CA GLU A 240 25.30 0.38 -19.15
C GLU A 240 25.24 0.51 -17.62
N ILE A 241 26.15 1.32 -17.09
CA ILE A 241 26.23 1.64 -15.67
C ILE A 241 26.09 3.15 -15.51
N ILE A 242 25.28 3.55 -14.54
CA ILE A 242 25.11 4.93 -14.12
C ILE A 242 25.43 5.09 -12.64
N GLU A 243 25.80 6.30 -12.26
CA GLU A 243 26.00 6.68 -10.87
C GLU A 243 25.22 7.95 -10.51
N GLY A 244 24.83 8.06 -9.24
CA GLY A 244 24.19 9.26 -8.72
C GLY A 244 24.41 9.42 -7.21
N GLU A 245 24.55 10.68 -6.78
CA GLU A 245 24.66 11.02 -5.36
C GLU A 245 23.31 11.40 -4.76
N TYR A 246 23.01 10.88 -3.58
CA TYR A 246 21.77 11.11 -2.83
C TYR A 246 22.08 11.27 -1.34
N ASN A 247 21.20 11.94 -0.62
CA ASN A 247 21.28 11.99 0.84
C ASN A 247 20.69 10.73 1.47
N THR A 248 19.58 10.25 0.92
CA THR A 248 18.86 9.06 1.42
C THR A 248 18.54 8.12 0.27
N VAL A 249 18.66 6.81 0.52
CA VAL A 249 18.24 5.76 -0.42
C VAL A 249 17.18 4.90 0.27
N LEU A 250 15.94 4.93 -0.25
CA LEU A 250 14.81 4.16 0.23
C LEU A 250 14.60 2.91 -0.63
N LEU A 251 14.68 1.72 -0.02
CA LEU A 251 14.40 0.46 -0.69
C LEU A 251 12.95 0.03 -0.46
N ALA A 252 12.15 0.04 -1.53
CA ALA A 252 10.74 -0.33 -1.55
C ALA A 252 10.44 -1.41 -2.61
N ILE A 253 11.25 -2.48 -2.58
CA ILE A 253 11.35 -3.52 -3.61
C ILE A 253 10.55 -4.81 -3.31
N GLY A 254 9.63 -4.74 -2.35
CA GLY A 254 8.83 -5.87 -1.89
C GLY A 254 9.08 -6.21 -0.43
N ARG A 255 8.36 -7.22 0.05
CA ARG A 255 8.35 -7.66 1.44
C ARG A 255 8.42 -9.19 1.47
N ASP A 256 8.95 -9.72 2.57
CA ASP A 256 9.12 -11.16 2.79
C ASP A 256 8.34 -11.61 4.03
N ALA A 257 7.61 -12.71 3.90
CA ALA A 257 6.79 -13.29 4.96
C ALA A 257 7.63 -13.74 6.18
N CYS A 258 7.12 -13.42 7.38
CA CYS A 258 7.75 -13.79 8.65
C CYS A 258 7.37 -15.21 9.10
N THR A 259 7.67 -16.21 8.26
CA THR A 259 7.26 -17.62 8.46
C THR A 259 8.44 -18.57 8.69
N ARG A 260 9.67 -18.12 8.40
CA ARG A 260 10.87 -18.97 8.39
C ARG A 260 11.58 -19.13 9.73
N LYS A 261 11.22 -18.31 10.73
CA LYS A 261 11.92 -18.24 12.03
C LYS A 261 11.00 -18.52 13.22
N ILE A 262 9.84 -19.12 12.98
CA ILE A 262 8.82 -19.38 14.01
C ILE A 262 8.61 -20.86 14.29
N GLY A 263 9.51 -21.74 13.82
CA GLY A 263 9.53 -23.17 14.20
C GLY A 263 8.43 -24.02 13.55
N LEU A 264 7.96 -23.66 12.35
CA LEU A 264 6.86 -24.37 11.67
C LEU A 264 7.17 -25.84 11.41
N GLU A 265 8.43 -26.17 11.19
CA GLU A 265 8.95 -27.52 11.02
C GLU A 265 8.69 -28.40 12.26
N THR A 266 8.66 -27.81 13.46
CA THR A 266 8.43 -28.54 14.72
C THR A 266 6.98 -28.94 14.93
N VAL A 267 6.06 -28.32 14.19
CA VAL A 267 4.61 -28.55 14.26
C VAL A 267 4.01 -29.11 12.98
N GLY A 268 4.82 -29.22 11.91
CA GLY A 268 4.41 -29.80 10.63
C GLY A 268 3.58 -28.89 9.74
N VAL A 269 3.61 -27.57 9.95
CA VAL A 269 2.93 -26.60 9.06
C VAL A 269 3.76 -26.44 7.79
N LYS A 270 3.12 -26.66 6.64
CA LYS A 270 3.71 -26.50 5.31
C LYS A 270 3.58 -25.06 4.85
N ILE A 271 4.60 -24.57 4.17
CA ILE A 271 4.62 -23.27 3.51
C ILE A 271 5.09 -23.45 2.06
N ASN A 272 4.84 -22.46 1.21
CA ASN A 272 5.51 -22.38 -0.07
C ASN A 272 6.96 -21.93 0.18
N GLU A 273 7.93 -22.83 -0.01
CA GLU A 273 9.32 -22.53 0.33
C GLU A 273 9.92 -21.38 -0.48
N LYS A 274 9.44 -21.17 -1.72
CA LYS A 274 9.93 -20.12 -2.61
C LYS A 274 9.45 -18.74 -2.14
N THR A 275 8.16 -18.60 -1.88
CA THR A 275 7.55 -17.29 -1.51
C THR A 275 7.56 -17.04 -0.01
N GLY A 276 7.62 -18.10 0.80
CA GLY A 276 7.45 -18.07 2.25
C GLY A 276 5.99 -17.97 2.70
N LYS A 277 5.02 -17.90 1.78
CA LYS A 277 3.59 -17.79 2.12
C LYS A 277 3.02 -19.11 2.65
N ILE A 278 1.96 -19.04 3.44
CA ILE A 278 1.26 -20.18 4.03
C ILE A 278 0.00 -20.50 3.19
N PRO A 279 -0.06 -21.67 2.54
CA PRO A 279 -1.28 -22.16 1.93
C PRO A 279 -2.31 -22.50 3.02
N VAL A 280 -3.54 -22.05 2.82
CA VAL A 280 -4.66 -22.30 3.74
C VAL A 280 -5.91 -22.72 2.99
N THR A 281 -6.82 -23.36 3.71
CA THR A 281 -8.22 -23.54 3.29
C THR A 281 -8.96 -22.20 3.20
N ASP A 282 -10.18 -22.22 2.69
CA ASP A 282 -11.09 -21.06 2.67
C ASP A 282 -11.65 -20.67 4.06
N GLU A 283 -11.23 -21.39 5.12
CA GLU A 283 -11.50 -21.06 6.51
C GLU A 283 -10.22 -20.69 7.27
N GLU A 284 -9.16 -20.31 6.55
CA GLU A 284 -7.88 -19.88 7.09
C GLU A 284 -7.12 -20.96 7.89
N GLN A 285 -7.57 -22.22 7.81
CA GLN A 285 -6.89 -23.37 8.42
C GLN A 285 -5.69 -23.80 7.57
N THR A 286 -4.55 -24.06 8.22
CA THR A 286 -3.36 -24.66 7.56
C THR A 286 -3.55 -26.17 7.35
N ASN A 287 -2.52 -26.88 6.90
CA ASN A 287 -2.54 -28.35 6.87
C ASN A 287 -2.53 -29.01 8.27
N VAL A 288 -2.36 -28.23 9.34
CA VAL A 288 -2.41 -28.70 10.73
C VAL A 288 -3.72 -28.21 11.38
N PRO A 289 -4.65 -29.10 11.79
CA PRO A 289 -6.04 -28.73 12.11
C PRO A 289 -6.23 -27.69 13.23
N TYR A 290 -5.26 -27.59 14.16
CA TYR A 290 -5.32 -26.65 15.28
C TYR A 290 -4.51 -25.36 15.03
N ILE A 291 -3.91 -25.20 13.85
CA ILE A 291 -3.12 -24.03 13.47
C ILE A 291 -3.77 -23.35 12.25
N TYR A 292 -4.08 -22.07 12.43
CA TYR A 292 -4.67 -21.19 11.43
C TYR A 292 -3.66 -20.10 11.05
N ALA A 293 -3.83 -19.47 9.90
CA ALA A 293 -3.01 -18.33 9.49
C ALA A 293 -3.88 -17.23 8.85
N ILE A 294 -3.54 -15.96 9.07
CA ILE A 294 -4.27 -14.82 8.49
C ILE A 294 -3.32 -13.70 8.05
N GLY A 295 -3.85 -12.79 7.24
CA GLY A 295 -3.17 -11.57 6.81
C GLY A 295 -2.12 -11.85 5.74
N ASP A 296 -1.11 -10.98 5.69
CA ASP A 296 -0.17 -10.91 4.56
C ASP A 296 0.62 -12.19 4.32
N ILE A 297 0.74 -13.08 5.31
CA ILE A 297 1.46 -14.35 5.15
C ILE A 297 0.70 -15.39 4.31
N LEU A 298 -0.57 -15.16 3.97
CA LEU A 298 -1.36 -16.10 3.19
C LEU A 298 -0.92 -16.17 1.73
N GLU A 299 -0.97 -17.37 1.15
CA GLU A 299 -0.73 -17.59 -0.27
C GLU A 299 -1.96 -17.22 -1.11
N ASP A 300 -1.76 -16.54 -2.23
CA ASP A 300 -2.82 -16.15 -3.19
C ASP A 300 -4.01 -15.45 -2.52
N LYS A 301 -3.71 -14.48 -1.64
CA LYS A 301 -4.67 -13.62 -0.95
C LYS A 301 -4.23 -12.15 -1.04
N VAL A 302 -5.04 -11.27 -0.47
CA VAL A 302 -4.90 -9.81 -0.59
C VAL A 302 -4.20 -9.25 0.66
N GLU A 303 -3.01 -8.67 0.48
CA GLU A 303 -2.16 -8.09 1.53
C GLU A 303 -2.65 -6.70 1.98
N LEU A 304 -3.85 -6.65 2.57
CA LEU A 304 -4.48 -5.40 3.03
C LEU A 304 -4.99 -5.54 4.47
N THR A 305 -4.86 -4.45 5.23
CA THR A 305 -5.28 -4.42 6.65
C THR A 305 -6.76 -4.74 6.87
N PRO A 306 -7.73 -4.18 6.12
CA PRO A 306 -9.13 -4.54 6.26
C PRO A 306 -9.40 -6.04 6.03
N VAL A 307 -8.65 -6.66 5.12
CA VAL A 307 -8.73 -8.10 4.82
C VAL A 307 -8.26 -8.91 6.01
N ALA A 308 -7.10 -8.58 6.59
CA ALA A 308 -6.56 -9.27 7.77
C ALA A 308 -7.51 -9.15 8.98
N ILE A 309 -8.10 -7.96 9.19
CA ILE A 309 -9.07 -7.73 10.27
C ILE A 309 -10.34 -8.56 10.05
N GLN A 310 -10.89 -8.58 8.83
CA GLN A 310 -12.10 -9.33 8.51
C GLN A 310 -11.87 -10.84 8.67
N ALA A 311 -10.78 -11.37 8.12
CA ALA A 311 -10.40 -12.77 8.25
C ALA A 311 -10.27 -13.18 9.73
N GLY A 312 -9.54 -12.40 10.54
CA GLY A 312 -9.39 -12.67 11.97
C GLY A 312 -10.70 -12.62 12.76
N ARG A 313 -11.58 -11.65 12.46
CA ARG A 313 -12.91 -11.53 13.10
C ARG A 313 -13.80 -12.72 12.76
N LEU A 314 -13.92 -13.05 11.48
CA LEU A 314 -14.76 -14.15 11.02
C LEU A 314 -14.24 -15.50 11.50
N LEU A 315 -12.92 -15.71 11.50
CA LEU A 315 -12.31 -16.92 12.04
C LEU A 315 -12.69 -17.12 13.52
N ALA A 316 -12.58 -16.08 14.35
CA ALA A 316 -12.98 -16.17 15.75
C ALA A 316 -14.48 -16.47 15.92
N GLN A 317 -15.34 -15.93 15.07
CA GLN A 317 -16.77 -16.24 15.07
C GLN A 317 -17.06 -17.68 14.67
N ARG A 318 -16.37 -18.23 13.67
CA ARG A 318 -16.55 -19.65 13.28
C ARG A 318 -16.11 -20.58 14.40
N LEU A 319 -14.94 -20.32 14.99
CA LEU A 319 -14.37 -21.18 16.02
C LEU A 319 -15.12 -21.15 17.35
N TYR A 320 -15.66 -19.99 17.73
CA TYR A 320 -16.15 -19.77 19.11
C TYR A 320 -17.58 -19.26 19.21
N ALA A 321 -18.25 -18.98 18.09
CA ALA A 321 -19.63 -18.47 18.08
C ALA A 321 -20.55 -19.20 17.09
N GLY A 322 -20.11 -20.32 16.49
CA GLY A 322 -20.93 -21.14 15.59
C GLY A 322 -21.30 -20.46 14.27
N SER A 323 -20.59 -19.40 13.87
CA SER A 323 -20.77 -18.78 12.56
C SER A 323 -20.28 -19.70 11.45
N THR A 324 -20.88 -19.61 10.27
CA THR A 324 -20.44 -20.29 9.04
C THR A 324 -19.89 -19.32 8.00
N VAL A 325 -19.83 -18.02 8.33
CA VAL A 325 -19.42 -16.96 7.38
C VAL A 325 -17.90 -17.02 7.17
N LYS A 326 -17.49 -17.08 5.90
CA LYS A 326 -16.08 -17.07 5.46
C LYS A 326 -15.68 -15.67 4.99
N CYS A 327 -14.37 -15.40 4.98
CA CYS A 327 -13.86 -14.16 4.42
C CYS A 327 -13.98 -14.21 2.89
N ASP A 328 -14.62 -13.21 2.31
CA ASP A 328 -14.68 -13.05 0.86
C ASP A 328 -13.48 -12.22 0.39
N TYR A 329 -12.60 -12.86 -0.40
CA TYR A 329 -11.40 -12.25 -0.96
C TYR A 329 -11.59 -11.78 -2.41
N GLU A 330 -12.76 -12.04 -3.01
CA GLU A 330 -13.07 -11.59 -4.36
C GLU A 330 -13.39 -10.10 -4.35
N ASN A 331 -13.01 -9.36 -5.40
CA ASN A 331 -13.35 -7.94 -5.60
C ASN A 331 -13.17 -7.09 -4.32
N VAL A 332 -12.03 -7.25 -3.64
CA VAL A 332 -11.63 -6.39 -2.51
C VAL A 332 -11.15 -5.05 -3.07
N PRO A 333 -11.69 -3.90 -2.63
CA PRO A 333 -11.23 -2.62 -3.10
C PRO A 333 -9.83 -2.27 -2.54
N THR A 334 -9.11 -1.45 -3.29
CA THR A 334 -7.81 -0.93 -2.90
C THR A 334 -7.66 0.52 -3.33
N THR A 335 -6.74 1.25 -2.68
CA THR A 335 -6.38 2.62 -3.07
C THR A 335 -4.89 2.83 -2.88
N VAL A 336 -4.23 3.31 -3.93
CA VAL A 336 -2.84 3.76 -3.94
C VAL A 336 -2.85 5.28 -3.75
N PHE A 337 -2.26 5.75 -2.67
CA PHE A 337 -2.23 7.15 -2.26
C PHE A 337 -0.99 7.86 -2.81
N THR A 338 -0.86 7.84 -4.13
CA THR A 338 0.07 8.68 -4.88
C THR A 338 -0.41 10.14 -4.89
N PRO A 339 0.40 11.11 -5.34
CA PRO A 339 0.00 12.53 -5.36
C PRO A 339 -1.36 12.74 -6.04
N LEU A 340 -1.60 12.02 -7.14
CA LEU A 340 -2.93 11.76 -7.65
C LEU A 340 -3.37 10.37 -7.20
N GLU A 341 -4.37 10.29 -6.32
CA GLU A 341 -4.79 9.02 -5.72
C GLU A 341 -5.46 8.11 -6.77
N TYR A 342 -5.26 6.80 -6.62
CA TYR A 342 -5.83 5.80 -7.52
C TYR A 342 -6.59 4.74 -6.73
N GLY A 343 -7.91 4.66 -6.95
CA GLY A 343 -8.80 3.69 -6.36
C GLY A 343 -9.24 2.65 -7.39
N ALA A 344 -9.30 1.38 -6.97
CA ALA A 344 -9.72 0.29 -7.84
C ALA A 344 -10.49 -0.79 -7.08
N CYS A 345 -11.40 -1.46 -7.79
CA CYS A 345 -12.10 -2.65 -7.31
C CYS A 345 -12.43 -3.58 -8.49
N GLY A 346 -12.21 -4.88 -8.31
CA GLY A 346 -12.40 -5.86 -9.37
C GLY A 346 -11.17 -6.04 -10.27
N LEU A 347 -11.39 -6.48 -11.50
CA LEU A 347 -10.35 -6.82 -12.46
C LEU A 347 -9.79 -5.59 -13.16
N SER A 348 -8.48 -5.57 -13.44
CA SER A 348 -7.91 -4.65 -14.44
C SER A 348 -8.40 -4.98 -15.85
N GLU A 349 -8.22 -4.03 -16.76
CA GLU A 349 -8.65 -4.16 -18.16
C GLU A 349 -8.01 -5.37 -18.84
N GLU A 350 -6.69 -5.49 -18.73
CA GLU A 350 -5.92 -6.62 -19.30
C GLU A 350 -6.31 -7.97 -18.69
N LYS A 351 -6.71 -8.01 -17.41
CA LYS A 351 -7.19 -9.24 -16.74
C LYS A 351 -8.63 -9.58 -17.09
N ALA A 352 -9.48 -8.58 -17.32
CA ALA A 352 -10.83 -8.80 -17.81
C ALA A 352 -10.80 -9.38 -19.23
N VAL A 353 -9.92 -8.86 -20.11
CA VAL A 353 -9.71 -9.40 -21.46
C VAL A 353 -9.17 -10.82 -21.41
N GLU A 354 -8.15 -11.10 -20.60
CA GLU A 354 -7.61 -12.46 -20.42
C GLU A 354 -8.70 -13.45 -19.97
N LYS A 355 -9.57 -13.03 -19.05
CA LYS A 355 -10.59 -13.90 -18.44
C LYS A 355 -11.83 -14.10 -19.31
N PHE A 356 -12.26 -13.06 -20.02
CA PHE A 356 -13.57 -13.06 -20.70
C PHE A 356 -13.49 -12.96 -22.22
N GLY A 357 -12.33 -12.67 -22.81
CA GLY A 357 -12.14 -12.41 -24.25
C GLY A 357 -12.37 -10.95 -24.62
N GLU A 358 -11.50 -10.40 -25.47
CA GLU A 358 -11.49 -8.97 -25.87
C GLU A 358 -12.82 -8.52 -26.48
N GLU A 359 -13.45 -9.37 -27.27
CA GLU A 359 -14.73 -9.12 -27.93
C GLU A 359 -15.91 -9.04 -26.95
N ASN A 360 -15.73 -9.53 -25.71
CA ASN A 360 -16.76 -9.56 -24.68
C ASN A 360 -16.59 -8.46 -23.61
N ILE A 361 -15.61 -7.57 -23.80
CA ILE A 361 -15.33 -6.48 -22.86
C ILE A 361 -15.67 -5.14 -23.51
N GLU A 362 -16.46 -4.35 -22.80
CA GLU A 362 -16.63 -2.92 -23.08
C GLU A 362 -16.00 -2.09 -21.95
N VAL A 363 -15.23 -1.07 -22.32
CA VAL A 363 -14.57 -0.18 -21.36
C VAL A 363 -15.13 1.21 -21.56
N TYR A 364 -15.92 1.67 -20.60
CA TYR A 364 -16.45 3.02 -20.58
C TYR A 364 -15.51 3.90 -19.76
N HIS A 365 -15.18 5.09 -20.29
CA HIS A 365 -14.20 5.95 -19.65
C HIS A 365 -14.43 7.44 -19.92
N SER A 366 -13.87 8.28 -19.05
CA SER A 366 -13.89 9.73 -19.22
C SER A 366 -12.78 10.38 -18.38
N TYR A 367 -12.26 11.51 -18.86
CA TYR A 367 -11.56 12.45 -17.98
C TYR A 367 -12.59 13.29 -17.22
N PHE A 368 -12.19 13.79 -16.05
CA PHE A 368 -12.96 14.77 -15.30
C PHE A 368 -12.03 15.80 -14.66
N TRP A 369 -12.58 16.97 -14.36
CA TRP A 369 -11.86 18.03 -13.66
C TRP A 369 -12.55 18.33 -12.33
N PRO A 370 -11.91 18.02 -11.19
CA PRO A 370 -12.46 18.37 -9.88
C PRO A 370 -12.78 19.86 -9.81
N LEU A 371 -13.98 20.22 -9.33
CA LEU A 371 -14.41 21.60 -9.27
C LEU A 371 -13.44 22.45 -8.43
N GLU A 372 -12.87 21.85 -7.39
CA GLU A 372 -11.88 22.45 -6.49
C GLU A 372 -10.59 22.89 -7.22
N TRP A 373 -10.32 22.37 -8.42
CA TRP A 373 -9.10 22.66 -9.18
C TRP A 373 -9.32 23.72 -10.26
N THR A 374 -10.57 24.15 -10.46
CA THR A 374 -10.93 25.15 -11.47
C THR A 374 -10.42 26.55 -11.10
N ILE A 375 -10.64 26.99 -9.85
CA ILE A 375 -10.17 28.28 -9.35
C ILE A 375 -8.63 28.33 -9.25
N PRO A 376 -7.94 27.29 -8.75
CA PRO A 376 -6.48 27.20 -8.84
C PRO A 376 -5.95 27.05 -10.27
N SER A 377 -6.83 26.78 -11.24
CA SER A 377 -6.53 26.65 -12.68
C SER A 377 -5.43 25.62 -12.98
N ARG A 378 -5.55 24.43 -12.42
CA ARG A 378 -4.55 23.35 -12.60
C ARG A 378 -5.17 22.02 -13.00
N ASP A 379 -4.35 21.18 -13.65
CA ASP A 379 -4.58 19.73 -13.81
C ASP A 379 -5.89 19.31 -14.49
N ASN A 380 -6.38 20.11 -15.45
CA ASN A 380 -7.46 19.67 -16.33
C ASN A 380 -7.01 18.44 -17.16
N ASN A 381 -7.95 17.54 -17.46
CA ASN A 381 -7.71 16.28 -18.20
C ASN A 381 -6.63 15.38 -17.57
N LYS A 382 -6.48 15.42 -16.23
CA LYS A 382 -5.62 14.50 -15.47
C LYS A 382 -6.41 13.42 -14.73
N CYS A 383 -7.48 13.80 -14.04
CA CYS A 383 -8.31 12.83 -13.33
C CYS A 383 -9.10 11.99 -14.32
N TYR A 384 -9.11 10.69 -14.12
CA TYR A 384 -9.62 9.72 -15.10
C TYR A 384 -10.45 8.64 -14.41
N ALA A 385 -11.59 8.32 -15.01
CA ALA A 385 -12.50 7.29 -14.54
C ALA A 385 -12.70 6.26 -15.63
N LYS A 386 -12.69 4.97 -15.26
CA LYS A 386 -13.15 3.89 -16.15
C LYS A 386 -13.85 2.77 -15.41
N ILE A 387 -14.77 2.14 -16.11
CA ILE A 387 -15.39 0.87 -15.73
C ILE A 387 -15.20 -0.15 -16.85
N ILE A 388 -15.10 -1.41 -16.46
CA ILE A 388 -14.90 -2.53 -17.37
C ILE A 388 -16.13 -3.43 -17.24
N CYS A 389 -16.83 -3.62 -18.35
CA CYS A 389 -18.10 -4.31 -18.41
C CYS A 389 -17.97 -5.62 -19.21
N ASN A 390 -18.53 -6.70 -18.67
CA ASN A 390 -18.65 -7.97 -19.39
C ASN A 390 -19.97 -8.02 -20.18
N THR A 391 -19.90 -7.94 -21.50
CA THR A 391 -21.08 -7.91 -22.39
C THR A 391 -21.88 -9.21 -22.34
N LYS A 392 -21.24 -10.35 -22.02
CA LYS A 392 -21.92 -11.66 -21.88
C LYS A 392 -22.76 -11.79 -20.61
N ASP A 393 -22.57 -10.92 -19.62
CA ASP A 393 -23.36 -10.92 -18.38
C ASP A 393 -24.04 -9.55 -18.18
N ASN A 394 -24.89 -9.16 -19.11
CA ASN A 394 -25.71 -7.94 -18.99
C ASN A 394 -24.89 -6.67 -18.71
N GLU A 395 -23.68 -6.58 -19.27
CA GLU A 395 -22.72 -5.51 -18.99
C GLU A 395 -22.40 -5.37 -17.49
N ARG A 396 -22.18 -6.51 -16.82
CA ARG A 396 -21.73 -6.54 -15.43
C ARG A 396 -20.45 -5.74 -15.30
N VAL A 397 -20.40 -4.82 -14.34
CA VAL A 397 -19.19 -4.10 -13.99
C VAL A 397 -18.25 -5.05 -13.26
N VAL A 398 -17.24 -5.55 -13.97
CA VAL A 398 -16.24 -6.49 -13.44
C VAL A 398 -14.95 -5.79 -13.00
N GLY A 399 -14.79 -4.51 -13.36
CA GLY A 399 -13.68 -3.67 -12.92
C GLY A 399 -14.10 -2.21 -12.81
N PHE A 400 -13.61 -1.55 -11.77
CA PHE A 400 -13.86 -0.14 -11.44
C PHE A 400 -12.53 0.54 -11.12
N HIS A 401 -12.26 1.70 -11.74
CA HIS A 401 -11.00 2.40 -11.61
C HIS A 401 -11.22 3.91 -11.60
N VAL A 402 -10.62 4.60 -10.63
CA VAL A 402 -10.65 6.07 -10.53
C VAL A 402 -9.26 6.59 -10.19
N LEU A 403 -8.78 7.56 -10.96
CA LEU A 403 -7.58 8.35 -10.68
C LEU A 403 -8.03 9.79 -10.43
N GLY A 404 -7.90 10.27 -9.20
CA GLY A 404 -8.45 11.56 -8.79
C GLY A 404 -8.38 11.78 -7.27
N PRO A 405 -8.76 12.97 -6.78
CA PRO A 405 -8.76 13.25 -5.35
C PRO A 405 -9.78 12.36 -4.62
N ASN A 406 -9.45 11.97 -3.39
CA ASN A 406 -10.30 11.15 -2.51
C ASN A 406 -10.71 9.80 -3.15
N ALA A 407 -9.81 9.19 -3.92
CA ALA A 407 -10.12 7.99 -4.71
C ALA A 407 -10.62 6.82 -3.85
N GLY A 408 -10.14 6.71 -2.61
CA GLY A 408 -10.61 5.70 -1.66
C GLY A 408 -12.06 5.92 -1.23
N GLU A 409 -12.45 7.17 -0.97
CA GLU A 409 -13.83 7.53 -0.59
C GLU A 409 -14.79 7.23 -1.74
N VAL A 410 -14.39 7.57 -2.97
CA VAL A 410 -15.15 7.27 -4.19
C VAL A 410 -15.32 5.76 -4.38
N THR A 411 -14.23 4.99 -4.27
CA THR A 411 -14.21 3.56 -4.58
C THR A 411 -15.00 2.72 -3.58
N GLN A 412 -15.05 3.12 -2.31
CA GLN A 412 -15.63 2.32 -1.22
C GLN A 412 -17.11 1.96 -1.47
N GLY A 413 -17.92 2.92 -1.90
CA GLY A 413 -19.35 2.69 -2.22
C GLY A 413 -19.54 1.78 -3.43
N PHE A 414 -18.74 1.98 -4.49
CA PHE A 414 -18.79 1.14 -5.69
C PHE A 414 -18.35 -0.31 -5.42
N ALA A 415 -17.43 -0.54 -4.50
CA ALA A 415 -17.05 -1.90 -4.10
C ALA A 415 -18.23 -2.68 -3.51
N ALA A 416 -19.09 -2.03 -2.71
CA ALA A 416 -20.33 -2.64 -2.24
C ALA A 416 -21.31 -2.89 -3.39
N ALA A 417 -21.40 -1.98 -4.36
CA ALA A 417 -22.23 -2.19 -5.55
C ALA A 417 -21.74 -3.37 -6.42
N LEU A 418 -20.43 -3.56 -6.58
CA LEU A 418 -19.84 -4.73 -7.26
C LEU A 418 -20.21 -6.04 -6.55
N LYS A 419 -20.26 -6.06 -5.22
CA LYS A 419 -20.75 -7.21 -4.43
C LYS A 419 -22.23 -7.51 -4.69
N CYS A 420 -23.04 -6.51 -5.01
CA CYS A 420 -24.43 -6.66 -5.42
C CYS A 420 -24.59 -7.00 -6.92
N GLY A 421 -23.49 -7.15 -7.65
CA GLY A 421 -23.50 -7.41 -9.08
C GLY A 421 -23.93 -6.20 -9.91
N LEU A 422 -23.41 -5.01 -9.63
CA LEU A 422 -23.68 -3.81 -10.43
C LEU A 422 -23.52 -4.05 -11.94
N THR A 423 -24.52 -3.66 -12.73
CA THR A 423 -24.45 -3.61 -14.20
C THR A 423 -24.36 -2.18 -14.71
N LYS A 424 -23.89 -1.98 -15.94
CA LYS A 424 -23.86 -0.66 -16.61
C LYS A 424 -25.21 0.04 -16.59
N LYS A 425 -26.29 -0.70 -16.86
CA LYS A 425 -27.67 -0.17 -16.86
C LYS A 425 -28.10 0.33 -15.47
N GLN A 426 -27.75 -0.40 -14.41
CA GLN A 426 -28.05 0.03 -13.03
C GLN A 426 -27.22 1.28 -12.67
N LEU A 427 -25.96 1.31 -13.07
CA LEU A 427 -25.09 2.47 -12.88
C LEU A 427 -25.66 3.71 -13.56
N ASP A 428 -26.08 3.61 -14.82
CA ASP A 428 -26.66 4.73 -15.58
C ASP A 428 -28.02 5.19 -15.03
N SER A 429 -28.78 4.28 -14.42
CA SER A 429 -30.04 4.64 -13.76
C SER A 429 -29.83 5.38 -12.43
N THR A 430 -28.62 5.35 -11.89
CA THR A 430 -28.29 6.03 -10.64
C THR A 430 -28.03 7.51 -10.93
N ILE A 431 -28.74 8.41 -10.25
CA ILE A 431 -28.55 9.85 -10.41
C ILE A 431 -27.31 10.30 -9.62
N GLY A 432 -26.42 11.05 -10.29
CA GLY A 432 -25.22 11.61 -9.68
C GLY A 432 -25.49 12.69 -8.63
N ILE A 433 -24.52 12.88 -7.72
CA ILE A 433 -24.51 13.99 -6.76
C ILE A 433 -23.64 15.09 -7.36
N HIS A 434 -24.18 16.29 -7.54
CA HIS A 434 -23.49 17.40 -8.19
C HIS A 434 -23.20 18.55 -7.22
N PRO A 435 -22.01 19.20 -7.24
CA PRO A 435 -20.84 18.93 -8.07
C PRO A 435 -19.79 18.06 -7.34
N VAL A 436 -19.73 16.76 -7.60
CA VAL A 436 -18.82 15.83 -6.91
C VAL A 436 -18.10 14.93 -7.90
N CYS A 437 -16.78 14.74 -7.74
CA CYS A 437 -15.96 13.91 -8.62
C CYS A 437 -16.56 12.53 -8.96
N ALA A 438 -17.18 11.86 -7.97
CA ALA A 438 -17.78 10.54 -8.14
C ALA A 438 -18.96 10.50 -9.14
N GLU A 439 -19.60 11.62 -9.43
CA GLU A 439 -20.75 11.67 -10.32
C GLU A 439 -20.40 11.28 -11.76
N VAL A 440 -19.13 11.43 -12.17
CA VAL A 440 -18.64 11.04 -13.50
C VAL A 440 -19.00 9.59 -13.85
N PHE A 441 -19.04 8.70 -12.85
CA PHE A 441 -19.37 7.29 -13.05
C PHE A 441 -20.82 7.06 -13.47
N THR A 442 -21.73 7.97 -13.15
CA THR A 442 -23.16 7.85 -13.47
C THR A 442 -23.48 8.23 -14.92
N THR A 443 -22.53 8.80 -15.65
CA THR A 443 -22.76 9.35 -17.01
C THR A 443 -21.74 8.88 -18.05
N LEU A 444 -20.96 7.83 -17.74
CA LEU A 444 -19.98 7.28 -18.67
C LEU A 444 -20.66 6.70 -19.93
N SER A 445 -20.48 7.36 -21.07
CA SER A 445 -21.11 6.97 -22.34
C SER A 445 -20.10 6.63 -23.45
N VAL A 446 -18.89 7.19 -23.39
CA VAL A 446 -17.83 6.94 -24.37
C VAL A 446 -17.11 5.63 -24.05
N THR A 447 -16.97 4.77 -25.05
CA THR A 447 -16.22 3.52 -24.93
C THR A 447 -14.86 3.62 -25.60
N LYS A 448 -13.85 2.92 -25.08
CA LYS A 448 -12.54 2.81 -25.75
C LYS A 448 -12.67 2.24 -27.18
N ARG A 449 -13.58 1.29 -27.39
CA ARG A 449 -13.79 0.64 -28.69
C ARG A 449 -14.29 1.60 -29.77
N SER A 450 -15.04 2.64 -29.41
CA SER A 450 -15.53 3.62 -30.38
C SER A 450 -14.43 4.55 -30.91
N GLY A 451 -13.32 4.69 -30.18
CA GLY A 451 -12.23 5.60 -30.51
C GLY A 451 -12.59 7.09 -30.39
N ALA A 452 -13.75 7.42 -29.81
CA ALA A 452 -14.17 8.81 -29.63
C ALA A 452 -13.31 9.52 -28.57
N SER A 453 -13.13 10.84 -28.73
CA SER A 453 -12.39 11.64 -27.77
C SER A 453 -13.13 11.75 -26.43
N ILE A 454 -12.36 11.72 -25.36
CA ILE A 454 -12.82 11.99 -23.97
C ILE A 454 -12.17 13.24 -23.36
N LEU A 455 -11.40 14.00 -24.15
CA LEU A 455 -10.78 15.24 -23.68
C LEU A 455 -11.86 16.31 -23.52
N GLN A 456 -11.98 16.82 -22.31
CA GLN A 456 -12.90 17.92 -22.01
C GLN A 456 -12.22 19.24 -22.39
N ALA A 457 -12.89 20.03 -23.22
CA ALA A 457 -12.61 21.46 -23.30
C ALA A 457 -13.10 22.11 -21.99
N GLY A 458 -12.40 23.12 -21.48
CA GLY A 458 -12.92 23.91 -20.36
C GLY A 458 -14.26 24.51 -20.79
N CYS A 459 -15.35 24.12 -20.14
CA CYS A 459 -16.68 24.69 -20.36
C CYS A 459 -16.83 26.03 -19.65
#